data_AF-A0A6C0HK67-F1
#
_entry.id   AF-A0A6C0HK67-F1
#
_cell.length_a   1.000
_cell.length_b   1.000
_cell.length_c   1.000
_cell.angle_alpha   90.00
_cell.angle_beta   90.00
_cell.angle_gamma   90.00
#
_symmetry.space_group_name_H-M   'P 1'
#
loop_
_entity.id
_entity.type
_entity.pdbx_description
1 polymer ?
#
loop_
_entity_poly.entity_id
_entity_poly.type
_entity_poly.pdbx_seq_one_letter_code
_entity_poly.pdbx_strand_id
1 'polypeptide(L)'
;MDKRLNRQLETYISNFKNSIKSKVVELKINSNDASALMAHVYEYERLVFSKEDVSKRKRIKNSIPQTNRCHAKRATCEQCTRKQKEGHLFCGTHVKGTPHGIISTEETEAYQIKSEVFAEEIYGIVYYLDKHGHVFSTEDVLNNKENPRVIATYKVTNGVYTVPSLGLV
;
A
#
# COMPACT_ATOMS: atom_id res chain seq x y z
N MET A 1 11.35 -23.86 16.19
CA MET A 1 11.54 -23.13 17.47
C MET A 1 10.43 -23.51 18.43
N ASP A 2 9.17 -23.41 18.01
CA ASP A 2 7.99 -24.15 18.49
C ASP A 2 8.28 -25.49 19.21
N LYS A 3 8.89 -26.48 18.55
CA LYS A 3 9.15 -27.80 19.18
C LYS A 3 10.04 -27.73 20.43
N ARG A 4 11.04 -26.85 20.42
CA ARG A 4 11.96 -26.66 21.56
C ARG A 4 11.25 -25.97 22.72
N LEU A 5 10.45 -24.95 22.43
CA LEU A 5 9.65 -24.23 23.43
C LEU A 5 8.61 -25.15 24.08
N ASN A 6 7.88 -25.93 23.27
CA ASN A 6 6.92 -26.90 23.80
C ASN A 6 7.60 -27.95 24.70
N ARG A 7 8.78 -28.44 24.34
CA ARG A 7 9.55 -29.36 25.20
C ARG A 7 9.97 -28.72 26.53
N GLN A 8 10.41 -27.45 26.51
CA GLN A 8 10.76 -26.74 27.75
C GLN A 8 9.53 -26.52 28.64
N LEU A 9 8.40 -26.15 28.03
CA LEU A 9 7.15 -25.90 28.74
C LEU A 9 6.57 -27.21 29.31
N GLU A 10 6.67 -28.31 28.59
CA GLU A 10 6.29 -29.65 29.06
C GLU A 10 7.10 -30.06 30.29
N THR A 11 8.42 -29.88 30.27
CA THR A 11 9.28 -30.16 31.44
C THR A 11 8.90 -29.28 32.63
N TYR A 12 8.68 -27.97 32.39
CA TYR A 12 8.29 -27.03 33.43
C TYR A 12 6.95 -27.39 34.08
N ILE A 13 5.91 -27.64 33.27
CA ILE A 13 4.59 -28.03 33.78
C ILE A 13 4.65 -29.38 34.49
N SER A 14 5.42 -30.34 33.99
CA SER A 14 5.58 -31.64 34.64
C SER A 14 6.20 -31.50 36.04
N ASN A 15 7.25 -30.67 36.15
CA ASN A 15 7.87 -30.36 37.44
C ASN A 15 6.92 -29.62 38.38
N PHE A 16 6.10 -28.70 37.85
CA PHE A 16 5.08 -27.99 38.62
C PHE A 16 4.00 -28.93 39.15
N LYS A 17 3.43 -29.81 38.32
CA LYS A 17 2.46 -30.82 38.74
C LYS A 17 3.04 -31.75 39.82
N ASN A 18 4.31 -32.14 39.69
CA ASN A 18 5.02 -32.93 40.70
C ASN A 18 5.25 -32.16 42.01
N SER A 19 5.56 -30.86 41.95
CA SER A 19 5.68 -30.01 43.14
C SER A 19 4.36 -29.87 43.89
N ILE A 20 3.23 -29.72 43.17
CA ILE A 20 1.89 -29.73 43.76
C ILE A 20 1.63 -31.07 44.45
N LYS A 21 1.94 -32.19 43.78
CA LYS A 21 1.79 -33.53 44.37
C LYS A 21 2.55 -33.65 45.69
N SER A 22 3.81 -33.23 45.73
CA SER A 22 4.60 -33.24 46.97
C SER A 22 3.96 -32.38 48.06
N LYS A 23 3.41 -31.20 47.69
CA LYS A 23 2.78 -30.31 48.66
C LYS A 23 1.47 -30.86 49.24
N VAL A 24 0.68 -31.54 48.42
CA VAL A 24 -0.55 -32.22 48.85
C VAL A 24 -0.23 -33.32 49.86
N VAL A 25 0.85 -34.07 49.64
CA VAL A 25 1.33 -35.11 50.57
C VAL A 25 1.81 -34.48 51.89
N GLU A 26 2.58 -33.39 51.84
CA GLU A 26 3.03 -32.67 53.04
C GLU A 26 1.87 -32.15 53.89
N LEU A 27 0.82 -31.62 53.26
CA LEU A 27 -0.33 -31.01 53.93
C LEU A 27 -1.32 -32.03 54.51
N LYS A 28 -1.12 -33.34 54.29
CA LYS A 28 -2.00 -34.43 54.75
C LYS A 28 -3.49 -34.18 54.43
N ILE A 29 -3.77 -33.65 53.25
CA ILE A 29 -5.15 -33.40 52.80
C ILE A 29 -5.89 -34.75 52.72
N ASN A 30 -7.15 -34.76 53.17
CA ASN A 30 -8.01 -35.93 53.21
C ASN A 30 -7.98 -36.72 51.87
N SER A 31 -7.89 -38.05 51.95
CA SER A 31 -7.53 -38.91 50.81
C SER A 31 -8.48 -38.84 49.59
N ASN A 32 -9.75 -38.50 49.79
CA ASN A 32 -10.72 -38.40 48.69
C ASN A 32 -10.62 -37.06 47.96
N ASP A 33 -10.59 -35.93 48.68
CA ASP A 33 -10.50 -34.60 48.09
C ASP A 33 -9.13 -34.37 47.45
N ALA A 34 -8.07 -34.93 48.05
CA ALA A 34 -6.73 -34.93 47.48
C ALA A 34 -6.69 -35.66 46.12
N SER A 35 -7.33 -36.82 46.03
CA SER A 35 -7.39 -37.60 44.78
C SER A 35 -8.13 -36.84 43.67
N ALA A 36 -9.25 -36.21 43.98
CA ALA A 36 -10.03 -35.41 43.03
C ALA A 36 -9.26 -34.19 42.54
N LEU A 37 -8.57 -33.48 43.45
CA LEU A 37 -7.73 -32.33 43.10
C LEU A 37 -6.55 -32.74 42.21
N MET A 38 -5.87 -33.84 42.55
CA MET A 38 -4.76 -34.34 41.75
C MET A 38 -5.19 -34.77 40.35
N ALA A 39 -6.35 -35.44 40.23
CA ALA A 39 -6.92 -35.80 38.93
C ALA A 39 -7.15 -34.55 38.07
N HIS A 40 -7.80 -33.53 38.64
CA HIS A 40 -8.05 -32.27 37.94
C HIS A 40 -6.76 -31.57 37.48
N VAL A 41 -5.73 -31.51 38.34
CA VAL A 41 -4.43 -30.90 38.00
C VAL A 41 -3.71 -31.66 36.89
N TYR A 42 -3.75 -33.00 36.89
CA TYR A 42 -3.10 -33.80 35.86
C TYR A 42 -3.84 -33.80 34.53
N GLU A 43 -5.16 -33.76 34.55
CA GLU A 43 -6.04 -33.72 33.38
C GLU A 43 -6.11 -32.32 32.74
N TYR A 44 -5.75 -31.26 33.47
CA TYR A 44 -5.72 -29.90 32.93
C TYR A 44 -4.87 -29.81 31.65
N GLU A 45 -5.47 -29.19 30.64
CA GLU A 45 -4.95 -29.08 29.28
C GLU A 45 -3.56 -28.44 29.26
N ARG A 46 -2.66 -29.01 28.46
CA ARG A 46 -1.30 -28.50 28.31
C ARG A 46 -1.31 -27.35 27.30
N LEU A 47 -0.65 -26.25 27.64
CA LEU A 47 -0.40 -25.18 26.69
C LEU A 47 0.57 -25.67 25.59
N VAL A 48 0.13 -25.63 24.33
CA VAL A 48 0.93 -25.99 23.16
C VAL A 48 1.04 -24.77 22.25
N PHE A 49 2.27 -24.35 21.96
CA PHE A 49 2.51 -23.31 20.97
C PHE A 49 2.41 -23.89 19.56
N SER A 50 1.63 -23.21 18.74
CA SER A 50 1.56 -23.45 17.31
C SER A 50 2.70 -22.74 16.57
N LYS A 51 2.89 -23.07 15.30
CA LYS A 51 3.85 -22.35 14.44
C LYS A 51 3.48 -20.88 14.28
N GLU A 52 2.20 -20.54 14.36
CA GLU A 52 1.68 -19.19 14.15
C GLU A 52 2.01 -18.26 15.32
N ASP A 53 2.11 -18.81 16.53
CA ASP A 53 2.45 -18.08 17.76
C ASP A 53 3.93 -17.66 17.79
N VAL A 54 4.80 -18.50 17.21
CA VAL A 54 6.26 -18.31 17.26
C VAL A 54 6.81 -17.68 15.99
N SER A 55 6.04 -17.69 14.90
CA SER A 55 6.47 -17.11 13.62
C SER A 55 6.24 -15.61 13.59
N LYS A 56 7.26 -14.85 13.16
CA LYS A 56 7.07 -13.42 12.84
C LYS A 56 6.02 -13.30 11.75
N ARG A 57 4.87 -12.70 12.08
CA ARG A 57 3.83 -12.43 11.08
C ARG A 57 4.43 -11.53 9.99
N LYS A 58 4.41 -12.02 8.76
CA LYS A 58 4.74 -11.19 7.59
C LYS A 58 3.58 -10.22 7.40
N ARG A 59 3.72 -8.97 7.86
CA ARG A 59 2.73 -7.93 7.60
C ARG A 59 2.55 -7.83 6.08
N ILE A 60 1.31 -7.96 5.61
CA ILE A 60 0.97 -7.72 4.21
C ILE A 60 1.38 -6.28 3.90
N LYS A 61 2.30 -6.11 2.95
CA LYS A 61 2.69 -4.79 2.48
C LYS A 61 1.58 -4.29 1.57
N ASN A 62 0.66 -3.50 2.10
CA ASN A 62 -0.27 -2.78 1.26
C ASN A 62 0.52 -1.78 0.40
N SER A 63 0.53 -2.00 -0.91
CA SER A 63 1.19 -1.10 -1.84
C SER A 63 0.33 0.14 -2.01
N ILE A 64 0.87 1.30 -1.65
CA ILE A 64 0.22 2.60 -1.86
C ILE A 64 0.53 3.02 -3.31
N PRO A 65 -0.42 3.52 -4.11
CA PRO A 65 -0.12 4.07 -5.44
C PRO A 65 0.99 5.13 -5.35
N GLN A 66 1.90 5.20 -6.33
CA GLN A 66 3.02 6.17 -6.31
C GLN A 66 2.54 7.61 -6.13
N THR A 67 1.42 7.97 -6.74
CA THR A 67 0.76 9.28 -6.61
C THR A 67 0.43 9.66 -5.17
N ASN A 68 0.17 8.69 -4.30
CA ASN A 68 -0.19 8.89 -2.90
C ASN A 68 0.98 8.67 -1.93
N ARG A 69 2.20 8.43 -2.44
CA ARG A 69 3.41 8.26 -1.63
C ARG A 69 4.04 9.61 -1.32
N CYS A 70 4.68 9.68 -0.17
CA CYS A 70 5.43 10.84 0.27
C CYS A 70 6.56 11.17 -0.73
N HIS A 71 6.67 12.44 -1.14
CA HIS A 71 7.69 12.90 -2.12
C HIS A 71 9.11 12.99 -1.54
N ALA A 72 9.27 12.97 -0.21
CA ALA A 72 10.59 13.02 0.43
C ALA A 72 11.40 11.72 0.24
N LYS A 73 12.72 11.85 0.27
CA LYS A 73 13.68 10.73 0.20
C LYS A 73 14.13 10.29 1.60
N ARG A 74 14.42 9.00 1.76
CA ARG A 74 15.08 8.45 2.95
C ARG A 74 16.59 8.71 2.86
N ALA A 75 17.34 8.44 3.94
CA ALA A 75 18.81 8.48 3.94
C ALA A 75 19.45 7.55 2.89
N THR A 76 18.72 6.55 2.40
CA THR A 76 19.10 5.67 1.29
C THR A 76 18.87 6.30 -0.09
N CYS A 77 18.49 7.58 -0.16
CA CYS A 77 18.07 8.30 -1.37
C CYS A 77 16.82 7.75 -2.07
N GLU A 78 16.17 6.72 -1.52
CA GLU A 78 14.93 6.17 -2.06
C GLU A 78 13.70 6.99 -1.63
N GLN A 79 12.67 7.02 -2.48
CA GLN A 79 11.38 7.67 -2.16
C GLN A 79 10.76 7.05 -0.90
N CYS A 80 10.23 7.91 -0.03
CA CYS A 80 9.51 7.47 1.15
C CYS A 80 8.24 6.68 0.79
N THR A 81 8.17 5.44 1.25
CA THR A 81 7.03 4.54 0.99
C THR A 81 5.78 4.82 1.85
N ARG A 82 5.77 5.88 2.67
CA ARG A 82 4.63 6.22 3.54
C ARG A 82 3.59 7.03 2.77
N LYS A 83 2.31 6.89 3.13
CA LYS A 83 1.22 7.70 2.57
C LYS A 83 1.43 9.18 2.89
N GLN A 84 1.11 10.04 1.94
CA GLN A 84 1.00 11.49 2.15
C GLN A 84 0.02 11.83 3.28
N LYS A 85 0.31 12.88 4.03
CA LYS A 85 -0.64 13.48 4.98
C LYS A 85 -1.64 14.31 4.18
N GLU A 86 -2.90 14.33 4.59
CA GLU A 86 -3.92 15.16 3.93
C GLU A 86 -3.48 16.62 3.84
N GLY A 87 -3.62 17.20 2.65
CA GLY A 87 -3.18 18.57 2.35
C GLY A 87 -1.67 18.77 2.19
N HIS A 88 -0.86 17.71 2.24
CA HIS A 88 0.61 17.82 2.10
C HIS A 88 1.20 16.74 1.18
N LEU A 89 2.25 17.09 0.44
CA LEU A 89 3.01 16.15 -0.41
C LEU A 89 3.90 15.17 0.36
N PHE A 90 3.95 15.30 1.69
CA PHE A 90 4.83 14.55 2.57
C PHE A 90 4.03 13.78 3.62
N CYS A 91 4.57 12.66 4.09
CA CYS A 91 4.00 11.93 5.23
C CYS A 91 4.21 12.71 6.54
N GLY A 92 3.42 12.38 7.58
CA GLY A 92 3.46 13.12 8.85
C GLY A 92 4.85 13.24 9.50
N THR A 93 5.74 12.27 9.31
CA THR A 93 7.12 12.37 9.81
C THR A 93 7.99 13.32 9.01
N HIS A 94 7.83 13.38 7.69
CA HIS A 94 8.59 14.33 6.89
C HIS A 94 8.06 15.75 7.07
N VAL A 95 6.74 15.95 7.22
CA VAL A 95 6.17 17.26 7.57
C VAL A 95 6.68 17.77 8.92
N LYS A 96 6.77 16.89 9.92
CA LYS A 96 7.30 17.26 11.25
C LYS A 96 8.82 17.53 11.22
N GLY A 97 9.54 16.88 10.32
CA GLY A 97 11.00 16.99 10.19
C GLY A 97 11.49 18.16 9.34
N THR A 98 10.59 18.92 8.69
CA THR A 98 10.93 20.06 7.83
C THR A 98 10.60 21.39 8.51
N PRO A 99 11.53 22.03 9.24
CA PRO A 99 11.33 23.40 9.70
C PRO A 99 11.50 24.43 8.57
N HIS A 100 12.43 24.25 7.61
CA HIS A 100 12.74 25.25 6.56
C HIS A 100 13.29 24.69 5.23
N GLY A 101 12.81 23.56 4.69
CA GLY A 101 13.49 22.95 3.54
C GLY A 101 12.58 22.27 2.52
N ILE A 102 12.11 23.03 1.54
CA ILE A 102 11.81 22.50 0.20
C ILE A 102 12.84 23.13 -0.72
N ILE A 103 13.86 22.35 -1.09
CA ILE A 103 14.74 22.73 -2.20
C ILE A 103 13.99 22.28 -3.45
N SER A 104 13.28 23.22 -4.10
CA SER A 104 12.75 22.98 -5.44
C SER A 104 13.92 22.92 -6.40
N THR A 105 14.47 21.73 -6.59
CA THR A 105 15.14 21.45 -7.85
C THR A 105 14.01 21.20 -8.84
N GLU A 106 13.76 22.17 -9.72
CA GLU A 106 12.85 22.00 -10.86
C GLU A 106 13.45 20.97 -11.83
N GLU A 107 13.51 19.70 -11.42
CA GLU A 107 13.53 18.61 -12.37
C GLU A 107 12.07 18.44 -12.79
N THR A 108 11.71 19.14 -13.87
CA THR A 108 10.52 18.82 -14.67
C THR A 108 10.66 17.38 -15.16
N GLU A 109 10.35 16.41 -14.31
CA GLU A 109 9.97 15.08 -14.75
C GLU A 109 8.75 15.28 -15.63
N ALA A 110 8.96 15.24 -16.95
CA ALA A 110 7.91 15.33 -17.93
C ALA A 110 6.99 14.12 -17.74
N TYR A 111 5.93 14.28 -16.94
CA TYR A 111 4.86 13.30 -16.85
C TYR A 111 4.30 13.11 -18.25
N GLN A 112 4.55 11.94 -18.86
CA GLN A 112 3.91 11.55 -20.10
C GLN A 112 2.43 11.29 -19.80
N ILE A 113 1.57 12.25 -20.13
CA ILE A 113 0.11 12.09 -20.02
C ILE A 113 -0.34 11.31 -21.25
N LYS A 114 -0.90 10.12 -21.05
CA LYS A 114 -1.58 9.39 -22.12
C LYS A 114 -2.88 10.12 -22.43
N SER A 115 -2.96 10.71 -23.62
CA SER A 115 -4.19 11.34 -24.14
C SER A 115 -4.73 10.50 -25.29
N GLU A 116 -6.05 10.35 -25.34
CA GLU A 116 -6.75 9.67 -26.43
C GLU A 116 -7.11 10.69 -27.50
N VAL A 117 -6.74 10.39 -28.74
CA VAL A 117 -7.05 11.20 -29.92
C VAL A 117 -8.02 10.41 -30.79
N PHE A 118 -9.07 11.06 -31.29
CA PHE A 118 -10.06 10.47 -32.17
C PHE A 118 -10.15 11.26 -33.49
N ALA A 119 -10.59 10.59 -34.56
CA ALA A 119 -10.72 11.19 -35.88
C ALA A 119 -12.17 11.64 -36.11
N GLU A 120 -12.36 12.89 -36.53
CA GLU A 120 -13.66 13.49 -36.84
C GLU A 120 -13.59 14.18 -38.21
N GLU A 121 -14.66 14.07 -39.00
CA GLU A 121 -14.74 14.73 -40.30
C GLU A 121 -15.35 16.13 -40.14
N ILE A 122 -14.58 17.16 -40.48
CA ILE A 122 -15.01 18.56 -40.44
C ILE A 122 -14.87 19.12 -41.85
N TYR A 123 -16.00 19.51 -42.46
CA TYR A 123 -16.05 20.06 -43.83
C TYR A 123 -15.35 19.18 -44.89
N GLY A 124 -15.45 17.86 -44.78
CA GLY A 124 -14.87 16.91 -45.75
C GLY A 124 -13.39 16.57 -45.55
N ILE A 125 -12.77 17.09 -44.49
CA ILE A 125 -11.38 16.80 -44.12
C ILE A 125 -11.38 16.11 -42.75
N VAL A 126 -10.63 15.01 -42.64
CA VAL A 126 -10.49 14.27 -41.39
C VAL A 126 -9.46 14.95 -40.50
N TYR A 127 -9.88 15.37 -39.31
CA TYR A 127 -9.03 15.96 -38.28
C TYR A 127 -8.92 15.04 -37.07
N TYR A 128 -7.78 15.11 -36.39
CA TYR A 128 -7.53 14.39 -35.15
C TYR A 128 -7.69 15.32 -33.96
N LEU A 129 -8.63 14.98 -33.07
CA LEU A 129 -9.08 15.81 -31.95
C LEU A 129 -8.84 15.09 -30.61
N ASP A 130 -8.62 15.84 -29.54
CA ASP A 130 -8.71 15.31 -28.17
C ASP A 130 -9.98 15.79 -27.44
N LYS A 131 -10.19 15.24 -26.24
CA LYS A 131 -11.25 15.66 -25.30
C LYS A 131 -11.00 17.05 -24.68
N HIS A 132 -9.83 17.65 -24.91
CA HIS A 132 -9.41 18.92 -24.30
C HIS A 132 -9.55 20.12 -25.26
N GLY A 133 -10.07 19.91 -26.48
CA GLY A 133 -10.34 20.98 -27.43
C GLY A 133 -9.20 21.25 -28.43
N HIS A 134 -8.20 20.38 -28.51
CA HIS A 134 -7.05 20.53 -29.40
C HIS A 134 -7.23 19.73 -30.69
N VAL A 135 -6.75 20.31 -31.79
CA VAL A 135 -6.64 19.68 -33.11
C VAL A 135 -5.17 19.41 -33.39
N PHE A 136 -4.83 18.15 -33.65
CA PHE A 136 -3.46 17.70 -33.88
C PHE A 136 -3.12 17.60 -35.36
N SER A 137 -1.82 17.68 -35.66
CA SER A 137 -1.29 17.41 -36.99
C SER A 137 -1.53 15.96 -37.41
N THR A 138 -2.18 15.79 -38.56
CA THR A 138 -2.43 14.46 -39.16
C THR A 138 -1.13 13.71 -39.38
N GLU A 139 -0.08 14.38 -39.85
CA GLU A 139 1.24 13.79 -40.06
C GLU A 139 1.88 13.30 -38.76
N ASP A 140 1.83 14.11 -37.69
CA ASP A 140 2.43 13.74 -36.41
C ASP A 140 1.69 12.57 -35.75
N VAL A 141 0.35 12.56 -35.86
CA VAL A 141 -0.50 11.47 -35.33
C VAL A 141 -0.28 10.18 -36.12
N LEU A 142 -0.23 10.23 -37.46
CA LEU A 142 0.01 9.06 -38.30
C LEU A 142 1.43 8.48 -38.11
N ASN A 143 2.42 9.34 -37.82
CA ASN A 143 3.79 8.93 -37.55
C ASN A 143 4.02 8.46 -36.09
N ASN A 144 2.98 8.39 -35.25
CA ASN A 144 3.08 8.04 -33.82
C ASN A 144 4.12 8.88 -33.07
N LYS A 145 4.23 10.16 -33.40
CA LYS A 145 5.21 11.06 -32.79
C LYS A 145 4.82 11.37 -31.35
N GLU A 146 5.79 11.28 -30.43
CA GLU A 146 5.60 11.74 -29.05
C GLU A 146 5.42 13.27 -29.03
N ASN A 147 4.37 13.74 -28.35
CA ASN A 147 3.91 15.14 -28.33
C ASN A 147 3.60 15.69 -29.75
N PRO A 148 2.54 15.20 -30.40
CA PRO A 148 2.12 15.71 -31.72
C PRO A 148 1.79 17.21 -31.64
N ARG A 149 2.12 17.94 -32.70
CA ARG A 149 1.92 19.39 -32.74
C ARG A 149 0.42 19.72 -32.79
N VAL A 150 -0.02 20.60 -31.90
CA VAL A 150 -1.35 21.21 -31.95
C VAL A 150 -1.37 22.26 -33.05
N ILE A 151 -2.24 22.08 -34.05
CA ILE A 151 -2.41 23.00 -35.17
C ILE A 151 -3.50 24.04 -34.87
N ALA A 152 -4.55 23.64 -34.15
CA ALA A 152 -5.71 24.47 -33.93
C ALA A 152 -6.47 24.07 -32.65
N THR A 153 -7.48 24.86 -32.29
CA THR A 153 -8.47 24.52 -31.28
C THR A 153 -9.85 24.46 -31.91
N TYR A 154 -10.67 23.49 -31.51
CA TYR A 154 -12.02 23.33 -32.03
C TYR A 154 -13.05 23.78 -31.00
N LYS A 155 -14.22 24.20 -31.49
CA LYS A 155 -15.39 24.52 -30.67
C LYS A 155 -16.58 23.68 -31.14
N VAL A 156 -17.31 23.15 -30.18
CA VAL A 156 -18.56 22.42 -30.45
C VAL A 156 -19.72 23.38 -30.29
N THR A 157 -20.43 23.67 -31.38
CA THR A 157 -21.66 24.47 -31.36
C THR A 157 -22.79 23.58 -31.82
N ASN A 158 -23.79 23.32 -30.96
CA ASN A 158 -24.97 22.48 -31.26
C ASN A 158 -24.64 21.08 -31.83
N GLY A 159 -23.56 20.46 -31.38
CA GLY A 159 -23.14 19.12 -31.83
C GLY A 159 -22.31 19.09 -33.12
N VAL A 160 -22.01 20.25 -33.71
CA VAL A 160 -21.12 20.39 -34.87
C VAL A 160 -19.76 20.89 -34.42
N TYR A 161 -18.71 20.18 -34.82
CA TYR A 161 -17.32 20.55 -34.57
C TYR A 161 -16.89 21.62 -35.57
N THR A 162 -16.47 22.78 -35.07
CA THR A 162 -15.97 23.90 -35.88
C THR A 162 -14.55 24.25 -35.47
N VAL A 163 -13.72 24.68 -36.42
CA VAL A 163 -12.31 25.05 -36.16
C VAL A 163 -12.11 26.52 -36.54
N PRO A 164 -12.40 27.48 -35.64
CA PRO A 164 -12.44 28.90 -35.97
C PRO A 164 -11.09 29.44 -36.48
N SER A 165 -9.98 28.86 -36.02
CA SER A 165 -8.63 29.31 -36.38
C SER A 165 -8.22 28.97 -37.81
N LEU A 166 -8.90 28.01 -38.46
CA LEU A 166 -8.69 27.66 -39.88
C LEU A 166 -9.69 28.34 -40.80
N GLY A 167 -10.49 29.28 -40.30
CA GLY A 167 -11.54 29.96 -41.07
C GLY A 167 -12.75 29.08 -41.38
N LEU A 168 -12.85 27.92 -40.72
CA LEU A 168 -13.95 26.98 -40.85
C LEU A 168 -15.02 27.32 -39.80
N VAL A 169 -15.85 28.31 -40.15
CA VAL A 169 -17.07 28.70 -39.43
C VAL A 169 -18.23 27.92 -40.01
#